data_AF-A0AA50E2R8-F1
#
_entry.id   AF-A0AA50E2R8-F1
#
_cell.length_a   1.000
_cell.length_b   1.000
_cell.length_c   1.000
_cell.angle_alpha   90.00
_cell.angle_beta   90.00
_cell.angle_gamma   90.00
#
_symmetry.space_group_name_H-M   'P 1'
#
loop_
_entity.id
_entity.type
_entity.pdbx_description
1 polymer ?
#
loop_
_entity_poly.entity_id
_entity_poly.type
_entity_poly.pdbx_seq_one_letter_code
_entity_poly.pdbx_strand_id
1 'polypeptide(L)'
;MSDRHKTKAQLLQEMEGLKQELANFRQQYSTVNQAQATVLQQRETDLADIQRIAKLGFWRFDIASGEITWSAEIYRLFGLEPHQFSPSYDWLVQTIQPEFRELHQSIADKVIATGKTQTIEYAITKPDVSTGWI
;
A
#
# COMPACT_ATOMS: atom_id res chain seq x y z
N MET A 1 -4.67 14.11 -62.93
CA MET A 1 -4.14 13.99 -61.56
C MET A 1 -4.45 15.30 -60.84
N SER A 2 -5.68 15.43 -60.34
CA SER A 2 -6.32 16.63 -59.75
C SER A 2 -6.94 16.16 -58.43
N ASP A 3 -7.04 16.87 -57.32
CA ASP A 3 -6.62 18.19 -56.89
C ASP A 3 -6.65 18.07 -55.35
N ARG A 4 -5.55 18.34 -54.65
CA ARG A 4 -5.43 18.05 -53.19
C ARG A 4 -5.40 19.30 -52.34
N HIS A 5 -6.15 20.34 -52.72
CA HIS A 5 -6.29 21.54 -51.89
C HIS A 5 -7.72 21.68 -51.35
N LYS A 6 -7.88 21.35 -50.07
CA LYS A 6 -9.08 21.68 -49.29
C LYS A 6 -9.24 23.19 -49.24
N THR A 7 -10.46 23.68 -49.40
CA THR A 7 -10.77 25.11 -49.24
C THR A 7 -10.71 25.52 -47.77
N LYS A 8 -10.49 26.81 -47.49
CA LYS A 8 -10.45 27.35 -46.12
C LYS A 8 -11.68 26.97 -45.28
N ALA A 9 -12.86 26.96 -45.90
CA ALA A 9 -14.11 26.57 -45.24
C ALA A 9 -14.14 25.08 -44.85
N GLN A 10 -13.65 24.20 -45.73
CA GLN A 10 -13.54 22.76 -45.45
C GLN A 10 -12.54 22.49 -44.32
N LEU A 11 -11.41 23.19 -44.31
CA LEU A 11 -10.41 23.08 -43.24
C LEU A 11 -10.97 23.56 -41.88
N LEU A 12 -11.73 24.65 -41.86
CA LEU A 12 -12.36 25.14 -40.63
C LEU A 12 -13.41 24.15 -40.09
N GLN A 13 -14.21 23.56 -40.97
CA GLN A 13 -15.20 22.55 -40.59
C GLN A 13 -14.54 21.28 -40.03
N GLU A 14 -13.46 20.83 -40.65
CA GLU A 14 -12.68 19.68 -40.17
C GLU A 14 -11.98 19.97 -38.84
N MET A 15 -11.39 21.16 -38.67
CA MET A 15 -10.81 21.58 -37.40
C MET A 15 -11.84 21.63 -36.27
N GLU A 16 -13.07 22.06 -36.56
CA GLU A 16 -14.13 22.09 -35.55
C GLU A 16 -14.58 20.68 -35.17
N GLY A 17 -14.70 19.78 -36.15
CA GLY A 17 -14.95 18.35 -35.90
C GLY A 17 -13.88 17.72 -35.02
N LEU A 18 -12.59 17.96 -35.33
CA LEU A 18 -11.46 17.44 -34.55
C LEU A 18 -11.44 18.02 -33.13
N LYS A 19 -11.79 19.30 -32.94
CA LYS A 19 -11.90 19.89 -31.60
C LYS A 19 -13.01 19.24 -30.79
N GLN A 20 -14.15 18.97 -31.42
CA GLN A 20 -15.27 18.31 -30.75
C GLN A 20 -14.91 16.86 -30.37
N GLU A 21 -14.26 16.11 -31.27
CA GLU A 21 -13.76 14.77 -30.98
C GLU A 21 -12.73 14.78 -29.83
N LEU A 22 -11.79 15.74 -29.83
CA LEU A 22 -10.82 15.90 -28.76
C LEU A 22 -11.48 16.24 -27.42
N ALA A 23 -12.51 17.10 -27.42
CA ALA A 23 -13.27 17.44 -26.22
C ALA A 23 -13.99 16.20 -25.67
N ASN A 24 -14.64 15.43 -26.55
CA ASN A 24 -15.32 14.19 -26.18
C ASN A 24 -14.33 13.16 -25.62
N PHE A 25 -13.16 12.99 -26.26
CA PHE A 25 -12.13 12.07 -25.80
C PHE A 25 -11.57 12.48 -24.43
N ARG A 26 -11.29 13.77 -24.21
CA ARG A 26 -10.83 14.29 -22.91
C ARG A 26 -11.85 14.06 -21.81
N GLN A 27 -13.13 14.31 -22.10
CA GLN A 27 -14.21 14.06 -21.16
C GLN A 27 -14.28 12.58 -20.80
N GLN A 28 -14.27 11.70 -21.81
CA GLN A 28 -14.29 10.25 -21.61
C GLN A 28 -13.10 9.78 -20.77
N TYR A 29 -11.89 10.26 -21.08
CA TYR A 29 -10.69 9.92 -20.34
C TYR A 29 -10.79 10.35 -18.87
N SER A 30 -11.29 11.58 -18.61
CA SER A 30 -11.53 12.06 -17.24
C SER A 30 -12.54 11.20 -16.50
N THR A 31 -13.65 10.83 -17.13
CA THR A 31 -14.68 9.98 -16.51
C THR A 31 -14.14 8.59 -16.18
N VAL A 32 -13.37 7.98 -17.08
CA VAL A 32 -12.74 6.68 -16.84
C VAL A 32 -11.76 6.76 -15.66
N ASN A 33 -10.90 7.79 -15.62
CA ASN A 33 -9.95 7.96 -14.52
C ASN A 33 -10.64 8.19 -13.18
N GLN A 34 -11.73 8.99 -13.15
CA GLN A 34 -12.51 9.20 -11.94
C GLN A 34 -13.17 7.91 -11.46
N ALA A 35 -13.79 7.14 -12.36
CA ALA A 35 -14.38 5.86 -12.02
C ALA A 35 -13.33 4.87 -11.47
N GLN A 36 -12.14 4.82 -12.07
CA GLN A 36 -11.03 3.99 -11.57
C GLN A 36 -10.56 4.44 -10.19
N ALA A 37 -10.40 5.74 -9.96
CA ALA A 37 -10.01 6.29 -8.67
C ALA A 37 -11.04 5.96 -7.58
N THR A 38 -12.34 6.10 -7.87
CA THR A 38 -13.41 5.73 -6.93
C THR A 38 -13.39 4.24 -6.61
N VAL A 39 -13.24 3.37 -7.62
CA VAL A 39 -13.16 1.92 -7.39
C VAL A 39 -11.93 1.55 -6.57
N LEU A 40 -10.78 2.17 -6.84
CA LEU A 40 -9.56 1.94 -6.07
C LEU A 40 -9.75 2.36 -4.61
N GLN A 41 -10.26 3.57 -4.37
CA GLN A 41 -10.52 4.09 -3.04
C GLN A 41 -11.50 3.20 -2.26
N GLN A 42 -12.56 2.72 -2.91
CA GLN A 42 -13.51 1.81 -2.27
C GLN A 42 -12.84 0.50 -1.89
N ARG A 43 -12.04 -0.09 -2.79
CA ARG A 43 -11.30 -1.33 -2.48
C ARG A 43 -10.30 -1.16 -1.35
N GLU A 44 -9.61 -0.03 -1.30
CA GLU A 44 -8.69 0.30 -0.19
C GLU A 44 -9.43 0.43 1.13
N THR A 45 -10.60 1.06 1.13
CA THR A 45 -11.47 1.20 2.30
C THR A 45 -11.96 -0.18 2.77
N ASP A 46 -12.50 -0.99 1.86
CA ASP A 46 -13.00 -2.34 2.16
C ASP A 46 -11.87 -3.24 2.71
N LEU A 47 -10.68 -3.18 2.12
CA LEU A 47 -9.50 -3.92 2.60
C LEU A 47 -9.09 -3.46 4.00
N ALA A 48 -9.05 -2.16 4.26
CA ALA A 48 -8.74 -1.63 5.58
C ALA A 48 -9.75 -2.08 6.64
N ASP A 49 -11.04 -2.10 6.28
CA ASP A 49 -12.10 -2.60 7.16
C ASP A 49 -11.99 -4.10 7.41
N ILE A 50 -11.74 -4.91 6.38
CA ILE A 50 -11.52 -6.35 6.53
C ILE A 50 -10.32 -6.62 7.43
N GLN A 51 -9.19 -5.95 7.21
CA GLN A 51 -7.99 -6.11 8.05
C GLN A 51 -8.28 -5.74 9.51
N ARG A 52 -9.03 -4.67 9.75
CA ARG A 52 -9.43 -4.24 11.09
C ARG A 52 -10.39 -5.23 11.76
N ILE A 53 -11.40 -5.71 11.05
CA ILE A 53 -12.38 -6.67 11.58
C ILE A 53 -11.72 -8.01 11.89
N ALA A 54 -10.86 -8.49 10.98
CA ALA A 54 -10.13 -9.74 11.14
C ALA A 54 -8.91 -9.60 12.07
N LYS A 55 -8.57 -8.39 12.50
CA LYS A 55 -7.35 -8.08 13.28
C LYS A 55 -6.08 -8.60 12.62
N LEU A 56 -6.01 -8.48 11.29
CA LEU A 56 -4.90 -8.94 10.47
C LEU A 56 -3.94 -7.79 10.21
N GLY A 57 -2.83 -7.80 10.95
CA GLY A 57 -1.70 -6.91 10.72
C GLY A 57 -0.70 -7.48 9.71
N PHE A 58 -0.01 -6.58 8.99
CA PHE A 58 1.16 -6.95 8.21
C PHE A 58 2.27 -5.93 8.42
N TRP A 59 3.51 -6.38 8.28
CA TRP A 59 4.67 -5.52 8.26
C TRP A 59 5.65 -6.00 7.18
N ARG A 60 6.49 -5.09 6.72
CA ARG A 60 7.56 -5.37 5.75
C ARG A 60 8.83 -4.75 6.26
N PHE A 61 9.93 -5.49 6.20
CA PHE A 61 11.26 -4.98 6.49
C PHE A 61 12.11 -5.10 5.23
N ASP A 62 12.61 -3.97 4.76
CA ASP A 62 13.60 -3.91 3.69
C ASP A 62 14.99 -4.05 4.32
N ILE A 63 15.66 -5.17 4.01
CA ILE A 63 16.96 -5.50 4.60
C ILE A 63 18.06 -4.55 4.10
N ALA A 64 17.95 -4.05 2.87
CA ALA A 64 18.97 -3.21 2.27
C ALA A 64 18.93 -1.78 2.81
N SER A 65 17.72 -1.21 2.98
CA SER A 65 17.55 0.13 3.54
C SER A 65 17.43 0.15 5.06
N GLY A 66 17.09 -0.99 5.68
CA GLY A 66 16.73 -1.07 7.09
C GLY A 66 15.34 -0.48 7.41
N GLU A 67 14.55 -0.13 6.39
CA GLU A 67 13.23 0.46 6.58
C GLU A 67 12.19 -0.61 6.93
N ILE A 68 11.38 -0.33 7.95
CA ILE A 68 10.24 -1.14 8.32
C ILE A 68 8.94 -0.37 8.06
N THR A 69 8.00 -1.01 7.37
CA THR A 69 6.66 -0.48 7.11
C THR A 69 5.64 -1.34 7.84
N TRP A 70 4.70 -0.70 8.54
CA TRP A 70 3.61 -1.37 9.24
C TRP A 70 2.25 -1.02 8.63
N SER A 71 1.34 -1.98 8.63
CA SER A 71 -0.07 -1.69 8.41
C SER A 71 -0.67 -0.98 9.63
N ALA A 72 -1.77 -0.26 9.42
CA ALA A 72 -2.50 0.41 10.50
C ALA A 72 -2.92 -0.56 11.63
N GLU A 73 -3.15 -1.83 11.30
CA GLU A 73 -3.56 -2.82 12.30
C GLU A 73 -2.41 -3.27 13.21
N ILE A 74 -1.16 -3.29 12.72
CA ILE A 74 0.00 -3.55 13.59
C ILE A 74 0.12 -2.44 14.64
N TYR A 75 -0.04 -1.16 14.27
CA TYR A 75 -0.06 -0.06 15.25
C TYR A 75 -1.12 -0.30 16.34
N ARG A 76 -2.35 -0.66 15.96
CA ARG A 76 -3.42 -0.96 16.91
C ARG A 76 -3.12 -2.16 17.80
N LEU A 77 -2.48 -3.21 17.27
CA LEU A 77 -2.06 -4.38 18.04
C LEU A 77 -1.12 -3.98 19.19
N PHE A 78 -0.18 -3.08 18.89
CA PHE A 78 0.74 -2.48 19.86
C PHE A 78 0.12 -1.35 20.70
N GLY A 79 -1.14 -0.97 20.48
CA GLY A 79 -1.79 0.13 21.21
C GLY A 79 -1.25 1.52 20.83
N LEU A 80 -0.72 1.66 19.61
CA LEU A 80 -0.14 2.89 19.08
C LEU A 80 -1.05 3.53 18.03
N GLU A 81 -0.98 4.86 17.93
CA GLU A 81 -1.63 5.60 16.85
C GLU A 81 -0.70 5.70 15.62
N PRO A 82 -1.20 5.39 14.40
CA PRO A 82 -0.47 5.66 13.18
C PRO A 82 -0.02 7.13 13.11
N HIS A 83 1.17 7.38 12.52
CA HIS A 83 1.80 8.71 12.36
C HIS A 83 2.40 9.36 13.61
N GLN A 84 2.11 8.88 14.82
CA GLN A 84 2.78 9.37 16.04
C GLN A 84 4.10 8.64 16.31
N PHE A 85 4.28 7.48 15.69
CA PHE A 85 5.42 6.61 15.90
C PHE A 85 5.92 6.04 14.57
N SER A 86 7.23 6.10 14.37
CA SER A 86 7.91 5.42 13.27
C SER A 86 8.61 4.19 13.83
N PRO A 87 8.12 2.97 13.53
CA PRO A 87 8.76 1.75 14.00
C PRO A 87 10.16 1.61 13.38
N SER A 88 11.06 0.99 14.14
CA SER A 88 12.29 0.41 13.61
C SER A 88 12.27 -1.09 13.88
N TYR A 89 13.05 -1.85 13.10
CA TYR A 89 13.19 -3.29 13.36
C TYR A 89 13.76 -3.55 14.77
N ASP A 90 14.74 -2.75 15.20
CA ASP A 90 15.32 -2.85 16.54
C ASP A 90 14.28 -2.59 17.64
N TRP A 91 13.40 -1.60 17.44
CA TRP A 91 12.30 -1.34 18.37
C TRP A 91 11.35 -2.54 18.45
N LEU A 92 11.00 -3.14 17.31
CA LEU A 92 10.15 -4.34 17.28
C LEU A 92 10.81 -5.46 18.10
N VAL A 93 12.10 -5.74 17.87
CA VAL A 93 12.84 -6.77 18.61
C VAL A 93 12.88 -6.49 20.12
N GLN A 94 12.96 -5.23 20.54
CA GLN A 94 12.93 -4.85 21.96
C GLN A 94 11.57 -5.14 22.62
N THR A 95 10.47 -5.06 21.88
CA THR A 95 9.14 -5.43 22.39
C THR A 95 8.97 -6.93 22.57
N ILE A 96 9.74 -7.76 21.87
CA ILE A 96 9.70 -9.22 22.04
C ILE A 96 10.19 -9.56 23.46
N GLN A 97 9.43 -10.37 24.19
CA GLN A 97 9.86 -10.80 25.52
C GLN A 97 11.22 -11.53 25.44
N PRO A 98 12.13 -11.32 26.41
CA PRO A 98 13.52 -11.77 26.31
C PRO A 98 13.70 -13.24 25.93
N GLU A 99 12.84 -14.13 26.43
CA GLU A 99 12.85 -15.57 26.16
C GLU A 99 12.58 -15.95 24.69
N PHE A 100 11.94 -15.08 23.91
CA PHE A 100 11.62 -15.33 22.50
C PHE A 100 12.59 -14.65 21.52
N ARG A 101 13.49 -13.79 21.98
CA ARG A 101 14.39 -13.02 21.09
C ARG A 101 15.35 -13.90 20.31
N GLU A 102 15.91 -14.92 20.95
CA GLU A 102 16.80 -15.88 20.27
C GLU A 102 16.06 -16.69 19.20
N LEU A 103 14.82 -17.11 19.50
CA LEU A 103 13.96 -17.80 18.54
C LEU A 103 13.66 -16.90 17.33
N HIS A 104 13.24 -15.66 17.58
CA HIS A 104 12.97 -14.67 16.52
C HIS A 104 14.19 -14.45 15.62
N GLN A 105 15.38 -14.24 16.20
CA GLN A 105 16.61 -14.05 15.45
C GLN A 105 16.94 -15.28 14.59
N SER A 106 16.85 -16.49 15.15
CA SER A 106 17.15 -17.72 14.42
C SER A 106 16.22 -17.92 13.21
N ILE A 107 14.92 -17.59 13.37
CA ILE A 107 13.97 -17.63 12.26
C ILE A 107 14.26 -16.55 11.23
N ALA A 108 14.55 -15.32 11.65
CA ALA A 108 14.93 -14.23 10.75
C ALA A 108 16.14 -14.64 9.88
N ASP A 109 17.20 -15.15 10.48
CA ASP A 109 18.40 -15.59 9.76
C ASP A 109 18.09 -16.69 8.73
N LYS A 110 17.23 -17.66 9.10
CA LYS A 110 16.81 -18.73 8.19
C LYS A 110 15.96 -18.20 7.03
N VAL A 111 15.02 -17.30 7.29
CA VAL A 111 14.18 -16.68 6.25
C VAL A 111 15.05 -15.88 5.28
N ILE A 112 16.01 -15.10 5.80
CA ILE A 112 16.95 -14.32 4.99
C ILE A 112 17.83 -15.24 4.13
N ALA A 113 18.38 -16.31 4.71
CA ALA A 113 19.29 -17.21 4.00
C ALA A 113 18.58 -18.08 2.94
N THR A 114 17.31 -18.44 3.16
CA THR A 114 16.62 -19.45 2.33
C THR A 114 15.46 -18.91 1.50
N GLY A 115 14.95 -17.72 1.82
CA GLY A 115 13.72 -17.16 1.24
C GLY A 115 12.44 -17.92 1.58
N LYS A 116 12.49 -18.90 2.50
CA LYS A 116 11.33 -19.74 2.86
C LYS A 116 10.57 -19.14 4.03
N THR A 117 9.25 -19.02 3.87
CA THR A 117 8.33 -18.56 4.92
C THR A 117 8.40 -19.45 6.16
N GLN A 118 8.32 -18.81 7.33
CA GLN A 118 8.21 -19.46 8.64
C GLN A 118 7.00 -18.90 9.37
N THR A 119 6.39 -19.71 10.22
CA THR A 119 5.33 -19.30 11.14
C THR A 119 5.88 -19.39 12.55
N ILE A 120 5.71 -18.32 13.31
CA ILE A 120 6.16 -18.20 14.69
C ILE A 120 5.09 -17.46 15.47
N GLU A 121 4.91 -17.86 16.72
CA GLU A 121 4.05 -17.17 17.67
C GLU A 121 4.91 -16.83 18.90
N TYR A 122 4.86 -15.59 19.36
CA TYR A 122 5.61 -15.16 20.53
C TYR A 122 4.92 -14.03 21.29
N ALA A 123 5.24 -13.96 22.58
CA ALA A 123 4.75 -12.88 23.43
C ALA A 123 5.56 -11.59 23.22
N ILE A 124 4.85 -10.47 23.18
CA ILE A 124 5.40 -9.11 23.14
C ILE A 124 4.97 -8.33 24.39
N THR A 125 5.80 -7.37 24.78
CA THR A 125 5.48 -6.34 25.75
C THR A 125 5.14 -5.06 25.00
N LYS A 126 3.90 -4.60 25.16
CA LYS A 126 3.40 -3.36 24.55
C LYS A 126 3.93 -2.13 25.32
N PRO A 127 3.82 -0.90 24.75
CA PRO A 127 4.24 0.33 25.42
C PRO A 127 3.57 0.57 26.78
N ASP A 128 2.32 0.10 26.95
CA ASP A 128 1.57 0.18 28.20
C ASP A 128 1.93 -0.95 29.20
N VAL A 129 3.03 -1.66 28.96
CA VAL A 129 3.54 -2.83 29.69
C VAL A 129 2.63 -4.06 29.71
N SER A 130 1.51 -4.04 28.99
CA SER A 130 0.66 -5.22 28.82
C SER A 130 1.30 -6.24 27.88
N THR A 131 0.94 -7.51 28.06
CA THR A 131 1.38 -8.60 27.18
C THR A 131 0.45 -8.73 25.97
N GLY A 132 1.03 -8.83 24.79
CA GLY A 132 0.36 -9.26 23.56
C GLY A 132 0.95 -10.56 23.03
N TRP A 133 0.18 -11.28 22.21
CA TRP A 133 0.65 -12.45 21.45
C TRP A 133 0.51 -12.15 19.97
N ILE A 134 1.56 -12.45 19.20
CA ILE A 134 1.61 -12.28 17.74
C ILE A 134 2.25 -13.48 17.07
#